data_AF-A0A834F1D0-F1
#
_entry.id   AF-A0A834F1D0-F1
#
_cell.length_a   1.000
_cell.length_b   1.000
_cell.length_c   1.000
_cell.angle_alpha   90.00
_cell.angle_beta   90.00
_cell.angle_gamma   90.00
#
_symmetry.space_group_name_H-M   'P 1'
#
loop_
_entity.id
_entity.type
_entity.pdbx_description
1 polymer ?
#
loop_
_entity_poly.entity_id
_entity_poly.type
_entity_poly.pdbx_seq_one_letter_code
_entity_poly.pdbx_strand_id
1 'polypeptide(L)'
;MVEWFSLIRNKQVAMRRESELVYIGRTQDLEEQQPSVEQQLRRLMDKPEHLKTEGDRKKEAELMEKLLEIINDRNAIVEGLDEDRLREEEEDEKLNKMMMDFNVKKDKAKKKSRSRLFSWGNKKEG
;
A
#
# COMPACT_ATOMS: atom_id res chain seq x y z
N MET A 1 -25.51 -4.44 -8.50
CA MET A 1 -24.58 -5.37 -7.79
C MET A 1 -23.27 -5.54 -8.54
N VAL A 2 -23.24 -5.83 -9.85
CA VAL A 2 -21.99 -5.77 -10.64
C VAL A 2 -21.37 -4.37 -10.59
N GLU A 3 -22.17 -3.32 -10.82
CA GLU A 3 -21.76 -1.92 -10.62
C GLU A 3 -21.24 -1.60 -9.22
N TRP A 4 -21.75 -2.29 -8.20
CA TRP A 4 -21.33 -2.07 -6.81
C TRP A 4 -19.95 -2.69 -6.55
N PHE A 5 -19.66 -3.88 -7.09
CA PHE A 5 -18.32 -4.47 -7.03
C PHE A 5 -17.30 -3.61 -7.80
N SER A 6 -17.67 -3.09 -8.97
CA SER A 6 -16.84 -2.16 -9.73
C SER A 6 -16.56 -0.88 -8.94
N LEU A 7 -17.56 -0.32 -8.26
CA LEU A 7 -17.41 0.86 -7.43
C LEU A 7 -16.47 0.61 -6.25
N ILE A 8 -16.60 -0.54 -5.56
CA ILE A 8 -15.70 -0.92 -4.46
C ILE A 8 -14.27 -1.04 -4.96
N ARG A 9 -14.05 -1.73 -6.08
CA ARG A 9 -12.72 -1.85 -6.67
C ARG A 9 -12.12 -0.50 -7.00
N ASN A 10 -12.89 0.39 -7.63
CA ASN A 10 -12.43 1.74 -7.97
C ASN A 10 -12.08 2.54 -6.71
N LYS A 11 -12.89 2.42 -5.65
CA LYS A 11 -12.59 3.03 -4.35
C LYS A 11 -11.29 2.48 -3.76
N GLN A 12 -11.08 1.16 -3.76
CA GLN A 12 -9.86 0.54 -3.25
C GLN A 12 -8.64 1.02 -4.02
N VAL A 13 -8.68 1.02 -5.36
CA VAL A 13 -7.58 1.54 -6.20
C VAL A 13 -7.26 2.99 -5.87
N ALA A 14 -8.28 3.85 -5.70
CA ALA A 14 -8.07 5.25 -5.35
C ALA A 14 -7.41 5.42 -3.97
N MET A 15 -7.87 4.65 -2.97
CA MET A 15 -7.29 4.65 -1.61
C MET A 15 -5.84 4.18 -1.62
N ARG A 16 -5.53 3.10 -2.34
CA ARG A 16 -4.15 2.59 -2.48
C ARG A 16 -3.24 3.65 -3.09
N ARG A 17 -3.72 4.31 -4.16
CA ARG A 17 -2.98 5.39 -4.80
C ARG A 17 -2.74 6.58 -3.88
N GLU A 18 -3.73 6.93 -3.06
CA GLU A 18 -3.56 7.98 -2.03
C GLU A 18 -2.48 7.60 -1.02
N SER A 19 -2.50 6.37 -0.49
CA SER A 19 -1.48 5.85 0.43
C SER A 19 -0.08 5.84 -0.20
N GLU A 20 0.06 5.36 -1.44
CA GLU A 20 1.32 5.42 -2.19
C GLU A 20 1.88 6.84 -2.28
N LEU A 21 1.01 7.81 -2.60
CA LEU A 21 1.41 9.22 -2.72
C LEU A 21 1.88 9.80 -1.38
N VAL A 22 1.25 9.40 -0.27
CA VAL A 22 1.68 9.79 1.08
C VAL A 22 3.08 9.24 1.37
N TYR A 23 3.34 7.96 1.06
CA TYR A 23 4.67 7.36 1.25
C TYR A 23 5.74 8.03 0.37
N ILE A 24 5.41 8.35 -0.89
CA ILE A 24 6.31 9.08 -1.78
C ILE A 24 6.64 10.46 -1.20
N GLY A 25 5.63 11.22 -0.74
CA GLY A 25 5.85 12.53 -0.13
C GLY A 25 6.76 12.44 1.09
N ARG A 26 6.50 11.49 2.00
CA ARG A 26 7.35 11.28 3.17
C ARG A 26 8.79 10.89 2.80
N THR A 27 8.95 10.07 1.75
CA THR A 27 10.28 9.67 1.26
C THR A 27 11.04 10.86 0.69
N GLN A 28 10.36 11.73 -0.07
CA GLN A 28 10.94 12.97 -0.59
C GLN A 28 11.39 13.91 0.52
N ASP A 29 10.57 14.09 1.56
CA ASP A 29 10.92 14.92 2.73
C ASP A 29 12.18 14.41 3.44
N LEU A 30 12.33 13.09 3.55
CA LEU A 30 13.51 12.45 4.15
C LEU A 30 14.75 12.60 3.25
N GLU A 31 14.59 12.39 1.95
CA GLU A 31 15.65 12.55 0.94
C GLU A 31 16.12 14.01 0.80
N GLU A 32 15.24 15.00 1.02
CA GLU A 32 15.62 16.41 1.04
C GLU A 32 16.41 16.79 2.31
N GLN A 33 16.07 16.18 3.45
CA GLN A 33 16.78 16.41 4.71
C GLN A 33 18.18 15.78 4.75
N GLN A 34 18.34 14.60 4.14
CA GLN A 34 19.56 13.78 4.23
C GLN A 34 20.84 14.55 3.77
N PRO A 35 20.89 15.24 2.61
CA PRO A 35 22.08 15.96 2.16
C PRO A 35 22.55 17.04 3.13
N SER A 36 21.62 17.74 3.80
CA SER A 36 21.95 18.79 4.78
C SER A 36 22.62 18.19 6.02
N VAL A 37 22.11 17.04 6.50
CA VAL A 37 22.69 16.31 7.64
C VAL A 37 24.06 15.76 7.28
N GLU A 38 24.17 15.10 6.12
CA GLU A 38 25.43 14.53 5.64
C GLU A 38 26.51 15.59 5.40
N GLN A 39 26.14 16.74 4.82
CA GLN A 39 27.09 17.82 4.58
C GLN A 39 27.62 18.42 5.89
N GLN A 40 26.75 18.61 6.89
CA GLN A 40 27.17 19.09 8.21
C GLN A 40 28.07 18.06 8.90
N LEU A 41 27.72 16.78 8.84
CA LEU A 41 28.51 15.70 9.42
C LEU A 41 29.89 15.63 8.76
N ARG A 42 29.97 15.69 7.42
CA ARG A 42 31.23 15.67 6.68
C ARG A 42 32.15 16.83 7.07
N ARG A 43 31.62 18.04 7.22
CA ARG A 43 32.40 19.22 7.68
C ARG A 43 33.02 19.00 9.06
N LEU A 44 32.31 18.34 9.98
CA LEU A 44 32.85 18.01 11.30
C LEU A 44 33.89 16.89 11.22
N MET A 45 33.64 15.86 10.42
CA MET A 45 34.58 14.75 10.23
C MET A 45 35.89 15.17 9.54
N ASP A 46 35.84 16.15 8.64
CA ASP A 46 37.01 16.70 7.96
C ASP A 46 37.92 17.52 8.91
N LYS A 47 37.42 17.90 10.09
CA LYS A 47 38.19 18.62 11.10
C LYS A 47 39.15 17.66 11.83
N PRO A 48 40.47 17.93 11.87
CA PRO A 48 41.42 17.09 12.59
C PRO A 48 41.06 16.89 14.07
N GLU A 49 41.25 15.69 14.61
CA GLU A 49 40.75 15.34 15.96
C GLU A 49 41.32 16.21 17.09
N HIS A 50 42.59 16.60 16.98
CA HIS A 50 43.23 17.49 17.96
C HIS A 50 42.66 18.92 17.94
N LEU A 51 41.92 19.30 16.89
CA LEU A 51 41.23 20.57 16.78
C LEU A 51 39.74 20.48 17.14
N LYS A 52 39.18 19.26 17.28
CA LYS A 52 37.77 19.07 17.64
C LYS A 52 37.52 19.41 19.11
N THR A 53 36.53 20.28 19.30
CA THR A 53 35.99 20.60 20.62
C THR A 53 35.07 19.47 21.09
N GLU A 54 34.72 19.48 22.39
CA GLU A 54 33.68 18.58 22.90
C GLU A 54 32.32 18.82 22.23
N GLY A 55 32.00 20.08 21.92
CA GLY A 55 30.80 20.44 21.17
C GLY A 55 30.78 19.85 19.77
N ASP A 56 31.92 19.85 19.06
CA ASP A 56 32.04 19.22 17.73
C ASP A 56 31.74 17.72 17.81
N ARG A 57 32.34 17.02 18.79
CA ARG A 57 32.12 15.58 19.00
C ARG A 57 30.67 15.26 19.34
N LYS A 58 30.04 16.06 20.21
CA LYS A 58 28.62 15.92 20.52
C LYS A 58 27.76 16.13 19.28
N LYS A 59 28.06 17.16 18.49
CA LYS A 59 27.29 17.46 17.29
C LYS A 59 27.42 16.39 16.21
N GLU A 60 28.62 15.82 16.08
CA GLU A 60 28.89 14.69 15.20
C GLU A 60 28.02 13.47 15.57
N ALA A 61 27.93 13.13 16.86
CA ALA A 61 27.08 12.05 17.35
C ALA A 61 25.59 12.31 17.07
N GLU A 62 25.10 13.53 17.35
CA GLU A 62 23.70 13.93 17.05
C GLU A 62 23.36 13.83 15.56
N LEU A 63 24.28 14.28 14.68
CA LEU A 63 24.08 14.22 13.23
C LEU A 63 24.12 12.78 12.71
N MET A 64 24.99 11.93 13.27
CA MET A 64 25.02 10.51 12.95
C MET A 64 23.73 9.81 13.35
N GLU A 65 23.23 10.06 14.57
CA GLU A 65 21.95 9.52 15.04
C GLU A 65 20.80 9.96 14.15
N LYS A 66 20.75 11.25 13.78
CA LYS A 66 19.74 11.77 12.84
C LYS A 66 19.83 11.11 11.46
N LEU A 67 21.04 10.85 10.95
CA LEU A 67 21.21 10.16 9.67
C LEU A 67 20.67 8.72 9.74
N LEU A 68 20.94 8.01 10.84
CA LEU A 68 20.39 6.69 11.09
C LEU A 68 18.86 6.70 11.20
N GLU A 69 18.29 7.69 11.88
CA GLU A 69 16.84 7.90 11.96
C GLU A 69 16.24 8.06 10.56
N ILE A 70 16.80 8.91 9.71
CA ILE A 70 16.35 9.10 8.32
C ILE A 70 16.38 7.78 7.54
N ILE A 71 17.47 7.02 7.66
CA ILE A 71 17.61 5.72 6.97
C ILE A 71 16.56 4.72 7.48
N ASN A 72 16.36 4.65 8.79
CA ASN A 72 15.38 3.74 9.40
C ASN A 72 13.95 4.12 9.02
N ASP A 73 13.63 5.41 8.98
CA ASP A 73 12.32 5.91 8.53
C ASP A 73 12.05 5.57 7.07
N ARG A 74 13.06 5.68 6.19
CA ARG A 74 12.96 5.24 4.80
C ARG A 74 12.77 3.72 4.70
N ASN A 75 13.48 2.95 5.51
CA ASN A 75 13.29 1.49 5.56
C ASN A 75 11.87 1.12 6.02
N ALA A 76 11.34 1.80 7.04
CA ALA A 76 9.98 1.57 7.52
C ALA A 76 8.92 1.85 6.44
N ILE A 77 9.16 2.82 5.54
CA ILE A 77 8.29 3.06 4.38
C ILE A 77 8.35 1.88 3.40
N VAL A 78 9.54 1.35 3.12
CA VAL A 78 9.71 0.18 2.24
C VAL A 78 8.99 -1.03 2.82
N GLU A 79 9.18 -1.30 4.11
CA GLU A 79 8.50 -2.38 4.83
C GLU A 79 6.97 -2.22 4.78
N GLY A 80 6.46 -1.00 5.03
CA GLY A 80 5.03 -0.71 4.95
C GLY A 80 4.44 -0.93 3.55
N LEU A 81 5.16 -0.55 2.49
CA LEU A 81 4.74 -0.79 1.10
C LEU A 81 4.70 -2.29 0.77
N ASP A 82 5.66 -3.07 1.26
CA ASP A 82 5.68 -4.52 1.08
C ASP A 82 4.53 -5.22 1.80
N GLU A 83 4.22 -4.79 3.02
CA GLU A 83 3.06 -5.26 3.79
C GLU A 83 1.74 -4.91 3.11
N ASP A 84 1.60 -3.67 2.65
CA ASP A 84 0.40 -3.20 1.96
C ASP A 84 0.20 -4.00 0.65
N ARG A 85 1.26 -4.26 -0.13
CA ARG A 85 1.18 -5.11 -1.34
C ARG A 85 0.59 -6.48 -1.06
N LEU A 86 1.06 -7.17 -0.02
CA LEU A 86 0.55 -8.50 0.34
C LEU A 86 -0.91 -8.45 0.80
N ARG A 87 -1.27 -7.44 1.61
CA ARG A 87 -2.63 -7.24 2.09
C ARG A 87 -3.60 -6.99 0.94
N GLU A 88 -3.21 -6.15 -0.02
CA GLU A 88 -4.01 -5.78 -1.18
C GLU A 88 -4.28 -6.98 -2.11
N GLU A 89 -3.27 -7.84 -2.32
CA GLU A 89 -3.42 -9.09 -3.07
C GLU A 89 -4.50 -9.98 -2.42
N GLU A 90 -4.45 -10.16 -1.10
CA GLU A 90 -5.48 -10.94 -0.38
C GLU A 90 -6.88 -10.32 -0.48
N GLU A 91 -6.99 -9.00 -0.38
CA GLU A 91 -8.26 -8.28 -0.51
C GLU A 91 -8.87 -8.47 -1.91
N ASP A 92 -8.05 -8.42 -2.95
CA ASP A 92 -8.46 -8.60 -4.33
C ASP A 92 -8.92 -10.04 -4.59
N GLU A 93 -8.23 -11.04 -4.04
CA GLU A 93 -8.66 -12.44 -4.07
C GLU A 93 -10.03 -12.65 -3.41
N LYS A 94 -10.20 -12.09 -2.19
CA LYS A 94 -11.46 -12.16 -1.45
C LYS A 94 -12.60 -11.52 -2.24
N LEU A 95 -12.37 -10.33 -2.82
CA LEU A 95 -13.37 -9.63 -3.63
C LEU A 95 -13.73 -10.41 -4.90
N ASN A 96 -12.74 -10.95 -5.62
CA ASN A 96 -12.93 -11.76 -6.81
C ASN A 96 -13.77 -13.01 -6.51
N LYS A 97 -13.49 -13.70 -5.40
CA LYS A 97 -14.25 -14.88 -4.98
C LYS A 97 -15.71 -14.54 -4.70
N MET A 98 -15.98 -13.43 -3.99
CA MET A 98 -17.35 -12.97 -3.74
C MET A 98 -18.10 -12.67 -5.04
N MET A 99 -17.43 -12.06 -6.03
CA MET A 99 -18.00 -11.78 -7.34
C MET A 99 -18.35 -13.06 -8.11
N MET A 100 -17.46 -14.06 -8.11
CA MET A 100 -17.68 -15.36 -8.76
C MET A 100 -18.84 -16.12 -8.12
N ASP A 101 -18.88 -16.21 -6.79
CA ASP A 101 -19.95 -16.86 -6.05
C ASP A 101 -21.31 -16.21 -6.33
N PHE A 102 -21.34 -14.88 -6.46
CA PHE A 102 -22.56 -14.16 -6.83
C PHE A 102 -23.02 -14.49 -8.26
N ASN A 103 -22.10 -14.51 -9.23
CA ASN A 103 -22.43 -14.88 -10.61
C ASN A 103 -22.95 -16.32 -10.71
N VAL A 104 -22.35 -17.27 -10.01
CA VAL A 104 -22.81 -18.67 -9.96
C VAL A 104 -24.21 -18.78 -9.37
N LYS A 105 -24.53 -18.02 -8.31
CA LYS A 105 -25.88 -17.98 -7.74
C LYS A 105 -26.90 -17.46 -8.75
N LYS A 106 -26.55 -16.41 -9.51
CA LYS A 106 -27.41 -15.84 -10.57
C LYS A 106 -27.70 -16.85 -11.69
N ASP A 107 -26.70 -17.61 -12.12
CA ASP A 107 -26.87 -18.61 -13.19
C ASP A 107 -27.67 -19.84 -12.74
N LYS A 108 -27.48 -20.29 -11.50
CA LYS A 108 -28.32 -21.34 -10.89
C LYS A 108 -29.78 -20.89 -10.79
N ALA A 109 -30.04 -19.63 -10.40
CA ALA A 109 -31.39 -19.08 -10.34
C ALA A 109 -32.04 -19.00 -11.74
N LYS A 110 -31.29 -18.56 -12.76
CA LYS A 110 -31.75 -18.55 -14.16
C LYS A 110 -32.08 -19.94 -14.69
N LYS A 111 -31.20 -20.94 -14.45
CA LYS A 111 -31.46 -22.34 -14.84
C LYS A 111 -32.70 -22.92 -14.16
N LYS A 112 -32.90 -22.67 -12.86
CA LYS A 112 -34.12 -23.09 -12.11
C LYS A 112 -35.39 -22.38 -12.58
N SER A 113 -35.30 -21.14 -13.06
CA SER A 113 -36.44 -20.42 -13.64
C SER A 113 -36.81 -21.01 -14.99
N ARG A 114 -35.81 -21.24 -15.86
CA ARG A 114 -36.00 -21.87 -17.18
C ARG A 114 -36.61 -23.27 -17.05
N SER A 115 -36.07 -24.14 -16.20
CA SER A 115 -36.61 -25.49 -16.03
C SER A 115 -38.08 -25.51 -15.57
N ARG A 116 -38.51 -24.57 -14.72
CA ARG A 116 -39.91 -24.42 -14.31
C ARG A 116 -40.83 -24.00 -15.46
N LEU A 117 -40.38 -23.08 -16.32
CA LEU A 117 -41.14 -22.66 -17.50
C LEU A 117 -41.32 -23.79 -18.51
N PHE A 118 -40.27 -24.59 -18.75
CA PHE A 118 -40.35 -25.77 -19.62
C PHE A 118 -41.25 -26.87 -19.04
N SER A 119 -41.22 -27.08 -17.72
CA SER A 119 -42.13 -28.03 -17.05
C SER A 119 -43.60 -27.61 -17.10
N TRP A 120 -43.90 -26.31 -17.12
CA TRP A 120 -45.27 -25.83 -17.27
C TRP A 120 -45.76 -26.02 -18.72
N GLY A 121 -44.92 -25.74 -19.73
CA GLY A 121 -45.24 -25.94 -21.14
C GLY A 121 -45.71 -27.35 -21.47
N ASN A 122 -44.99 -28.38 -20.99
CA ASN A 122 -45.35 -29.79 -21.21
C ASN A 122 -46.63 -30.24 -20.49
N LYS A 123 -47.14 -29.47 -19.53
CA LYS A 123 -48.32 -29.84 -18.73
C LYS A 123 -49.64 -29.32 -19.33
N LYS A 124 -49.59 -28.57 -20.43
CA LYS A 124 -50.76 -27.99 -21.11
C LYS A 124 -51.13 -28.68 -22.44
N GLU A 125 -50.38 -29.68 -22.88
CA GLU A 125 -50.63 -30.44 -24.13
C GLU A 125 -51.16 -31.87 -23.88
N GLY A 126 -51.65 -32.18 -22.67
CA GLY A 126 -52.24 -33.47 -22.31
C GLY A 126 -53.70 -33.37 -21.94
#